data_AF-U6CZ19-F1
#
_entry.id   AF-U6CZ19-F1
#
_cell.length_a   1.000
_cell.length_b   1.000
_cell.length_c   1.000
_cell.angle_alpha   90.00
_cell.angle_beta   90.00
_cell.angle_gamma   90.00
#
_symmetry.space_group_name_H-M   'P 1'
#
loop_
_entity.id
_entity.type
_entity.pdbx_description
1 polymer ?
#
loop_
_entity_poly.entity_id
_entity_poly.type
_entity_poly.pdbx_seq_one_letter_code
_entity_poly.pdbx_strand_id
1 'polypeptide(L)'
;RWRMEMRRYEEDMYWRRMEEEQHHWDDRRRMPDGGYPHGPPGPLGLLGVRPGMPPQPQGPAPLRRPDSSDDRYVMTKHATIYPTEEELQAVQKIVSITERALKLVSDSLSEHEKSKSKEGDDKKEGGKDRALKGVLRVGVLAKGLLLRGDRNVNLVLLCSEKPSKTLLSRIAENLPKQLAVISPEKYDIKCAVSEAAIILNSCVEPKMQVTITLTSPIIREENMREG
;
A
#
# COMPACT_ATOMS: atom_id res chain seq x y z
N ARG A 1 11.44 56.81 11.20
CA ARG A 1 12.74 56.23 11.59
C ARG A 1 12.67 54.69 11.51
N TRP A 2 11.86 54.02 12.33
CA TRP A 2 11.63 52.56 12.31
C TRP A 2 11.25 51.92 10.95
N ARG A 3 10.41 52.57 10.13
CA ARG A 3 10.01 52.03 8.81
C ARG A 3 11.14 51.94 7.78
N MET A 4 12.15 52.80 7.86
CA MET A 4 13.33 52.71 6.98
C MET A 4 14.29 51.62 7.45
N GLU A 5 14.39 51.45 8.76
CA GLU A 5 15.27 50.46 9.40
C GLU A 5 14.81 49.03 9.09
N MET A 6 13.50 48.78 9.10
CA MET A 6 12.95 47.47 8.75
C MET A 6 13.20 47.10 7.27
N ARG A 7 13.05 48.05 6.35
CA ARG A 7 13.35 47.84 4.93
C ARG A 7 14.83 47.56 4.68
N ARG A 8 15.70 48.26 5.40
CA ARG A 8 17.16 48.06 5.31
C ARG A 8 17.57 46.69 5.86
N TYR A 9 16.89 46.23 6.91
CA TYR A 9 17.12 44.89 7.47
C TYR A 9 16.64 43.78 6.52
N GLU A 10 15.50 43.96 5.86
CA GLU A 10 15.01 43.04 4.83
C GLU A 10 15.94 43.02 3.60
N GLU A 11 16.43 44.18 3.17
CA GLU A 11 17.41 44.30 2.09
C GLU A 11 18.75 43.63 2.48
N ASP A 12 19.26 43.85 3.69
CA ASP A 12 20.49 43.19 4.17
C ASP A 12 20.33 41.67 4.27
N MET A 13 19.17 41.17 4.72
CA MET A 13 18.87 39.74 4.77
C MET A 13 18.74 39.14 3.37
N TYR A 14 18.19 39.88 2.41
CA TYR A 14 18.11 39.47 1.01
C TYR A 14 19.48 39.43 0.35
N TRP A 15 20.32 40.46 0.54
CA TRP A 15 21.68 40.52 0.01
C TRP A 15 22.58 39.45 0.61
N ARG A 16 22.48 39.16 1.92
CA ARG A 16 23.24 38.07 2.56
C ARG A 16 22.86 36.69 2.02
N ARG A 17 21.57 36.45 1.75
CA ARG A 17 21.10 35.22 1.09
C ARG A 17 21.62 35.12 -0.34
N MET A 18 21.62 36.23 -1.08
CA MET A 18 22.16 36.29 -2.45
C MET A 18 23.67 36.07 -2.49
N GLU A 19 24.44 36.60 -1.53
CA GLU A 19 25.88 36.36 -1.40
C GLU A 19 26.18 34.90 -1.07
N GLU A 20 25.45 34.28 -0.12
CA GLU A 20 25.57 32.85 0.19
C GLU A 20 25.26 31.97 -1.03
N GLU A 21 24.24 32.33 -1.80
CA GLU A 21 23.86 31.61 -3.02
C GLU A 21 24.88 31.81 -4.14
N GLN A 22 25.44 33.02 -4.28
CA GLN A 22 26.51 33.33 -5.24
C GLN A 22 27.82 32.59 -4.90
N HIS A 23 28.18 32.48 -3.62
CA HIS A 23 29.34 31.70 -3.18
C HIS A 23 29.20 30.21 -3.49
N HIS A 24 27.99 29.66 -3.36
CA HIS A 24 27.69 28.28 -3.73
C HIS A 24 27.79 28.03 -5.26
N TRP A 25 27.58 29.04 -6.09
CA TRP A 25 27.83 28.98 -7.54
C TRP A 25 29.30 29.20 -7.92
N ASP A 26 30.03 30.02 -7.16
CA ASP A 26 31.47 30.28 -7.38
C ASP A 26 32.36 29.10 -6.95
N ASP A 27 32.05 28.41 -5.85
CA ASP A 27 32.78 27.18 -5.46
C ASP A 27 32.63 26.07 -6.51
N ARG A 28 31.50 26.05 -7.21
CA ARG A 28 31.24 25.12 -8.31
C ARG A 28 32.02 25.45 -9.57
N ARG A 29 32.37 26.72 -9.79
CA ARG A 29 33.17 27.20 -10.92
C ARG A 29 34.67 27.23 -10.65
N ARG A 30 35.10 27.15 -9.38
CA ARG A 30 36.51 27.09 -8.98
C ARG A 30 37.11 25.68 -8.97
N MET A 31 36.33 24.63 -9.21
CA MET A 31 36.89 23.29 -9.45
C MET A 31 37.61 23.27 -10.82
N PRO A 32 38.93 23.04 -10.87
CA PRO A 32 39.64 22.94 -12.14
C PRO A 32 39.22 21.67 -12.87
N ASP A 33 38.84 21.87 -14.12
CA ASP A 33 38.67 20.87 -15.17
C ASP A 33 39.82 19.83 -15.16
N GLY A 34 39.51 18.52 -15.10
CA GLY A 34 40.57 17.50 -15.15
C GLY A 34 40.22 16.06 -14.81
N GLY A 35 39.69 15.32 -15.79
CA GLY A 35 40.07 13.91 -16.00
C GLY A 35 39.17 12.80 -15.45
N TYR A 36 38.30 12.25 -16.30
CA TYR A 36 37.95 10.83 -16.23
C TYR A 36 39.20 9.97 -16.54
N PRO A 37 39.28 8.74 -15.99
CA PRO A 37 39.10 7.62 -16.90
C PRO A 37 38.15 6.53 -16.38
N HIS A 38 37.52 5.90 -17.36
CA HIS A 38 36.62 4.74 -17.33
C HIS A 38 37.11 3.51 -16.54
N GLY A 39 36.17 2.77 -15.96
CA GLY A 39 36.30 1.34 -15.66
C GLY A 39 34.94 0.67 -15.41
N PRO A 40 34.65 -0.54 -15.97
CA PRO A 40 33.35 -1.20 -15.82
C PRO A 40 33.19 -1.88 -14.44
N PRO A 41 31.95 -2.18 -13.98
CA PRO A 41 31.68 -2.61 -12.62
C PRO A 41 32.08 -4.08 -12.40
N GLY A 42 33.13 -4.31 -11.59
CA GLY A 42 33.50 -5.62 -11.07
C GLY A 42 32.66 -6.04 -9.85
N PRO A 43 32.50 -7.34 -9.58
CA PRO A 43 31.58 -7.84 -8.58
C PRO A 43 32.05 -7.58 -7.14
N LEU A 44 31.07 -7.36 -6.26
CA LEU A 44 31.20 -7.29 -4.81
C LEU A 44 31.88 -8.55 -4.25
N GLY A 45 33.04 -8.38 -3.63
CA GLY A 45 33.61 -9.37 -2.71
C GLY A 45 35.12 -9.54 -2.82
N LEU A 46 35.80 -9.32 -1.68
CA LEU A 46 37.21 -9.62 -1.40
C LEU A 46 38.27 -8.83 -2.19
N LEU A 47 38.99 -7.96 -1.49
CA LEU A 47 40.45 -7.69 -1.56
C LEU A 47 40.64 -6.31 -0.89
N GLY A 48 41.22 -6.19 0.29
CA GLY A 48 42.37 -6.90 0.80
C GLY A 48 43.22 -5.82 1.44
N VAL A 49 43.26 -5.83 2.77
CA VAL A 49 44.13 -4.98 3.59
C VAL A 49 45.56 -5.21 3.09
N ARG A 50 46.14 -4.22 2.39
CA ARG A 50 47.55 -4.25 2.02
C ARG A 50 48.37 -4.01 3.30
N PRO A 51 49.21 -4.96 3.76
CA PRO A 51 50.07 -4.73 4.91
C PRO A 51 51.16 -3.72 4.53
N GLY A 52 51.23 -2.58 5.22
CA GLY A 52 52.31 -1.60 5.07
C GLY A 52 51.92 -0.17 4.68
N MET A 53 50.63 0.16 4.55
CA MET A 53 50.17 1.53 4.35
C MET A 53 49.54 2.06 5.66
N PRO A 54 49.87 3.27 6.15
CA PRO A 54 49.20 3.85 7.31
C PRO A 54 47.68 3.89 7.06
N PRO A 55 46.84 3.67 8.08
CA PRO A 55 45.39 3.68 7.91
C PRO A 55 44.98 5.03 7.33
N GLN A 56 44.56 5.02 6.07
CA GLN A 56 44.00 6.19 5.43
C GLN A 56 42.79 6.60 6.29
N PRO A 57 42.72 7.84 6.80
CA PRO A 57 41.57 8.26 7.59
C PRO A 57 40.35 8.00 6.73
N GLN A 58 39.41 7.22 7.26
CA GLN A 58 38.10 7.04 6.65
C GLN A 58 37.53 8.45 6.52
N GLY A 59 37.63 9.00 5.31
CA GLY A 59 37.00 10.27 4.99
C GLY A 59 35.53 10.19 5.40
N PRO A 60 34.95 11.28 5.90
CA PRO A 60 33.55 11.27 6.31
C PRO A 60 32.75 10.67 5.16
N ALA A 61 31.95 9.63 5.48
CA ALA A 61 31.03 9.02 4.53
C ALA A 61 30.37 10.14 3.73
N PRO A 62 30.23 10.02 2.40
CA PRO A 62 29.74 11.12 1.57
C PRO A 62 28.53 11.71 2.24
N LEU A 63 28.69 12.97 2.71
CA LEU A 63 27.61 13.74 3.31
C LEU A 63 26.47 13.62 2.32
N ARG A 64 25.39 12.93 2.71
CA ARG A 64 24.18 12.89 1.90
C ARG A 64 23.92 14.34 1.52
N ARG A 65 23.87 14.59 0.21
CA ARG A 65 23.59 15.93 -0.32
C ARG A 65 22.44 16.50 0.51
N PRO A 66 22.59 17.70 1.11
CA PRO A 66 21.47 18.32 1.81
C PRO A 66 20.24 18.28 0.91
N ASP A 67 19.13 17.74 1.41
CA ASP A 67 17.87 17.67 0.66
C ASP A 67 17.61 19.05 0.04
N SER A 68 17.33 19.08 -1.26
CA SER A 68 17.04 20.31 -1.97
C SER A 68 15.91 21.07 -1.27
N SER A 69 15.84 22.40 -1.43
CA SER A 69 14.69 23.17 -0.94
C SER A 69 13.36 22.58 -1.44
N ASP A 70 13.36 22.08 -2.67
CA ASP A 70 12.21 21.42 -3.28
C ASP A 70 11.92 20.06 -2.64
N ASP A 71 12.94 19.27 -2.32
CA ASP A 71 12.77 17.98 -1.64
C ASP A 71 12.15 18.17 -0.25
N ARG A 72 12.62 19.18 0.51
CA ARG A 72 12.02 19.54 1.81
C ARG A 72 10.56 19.97 1.67
N TYR A 73 10.24 20.73 0.62
CA TYR A 73 8.86 21.14 0.35
C TYR A 73 7.97 19.95 -0.03
N VAL A 74 8.46 19.08 -0.91
CA VAL A 74 7.77 17.84 -1.31
C VAL A 74 7.54 16.93 -0.12
N MET A 75 8.56 16.71 0.73
CA MET A 75 8.43 15.88 1.93
C MET A 75 7.46 16.47 2.95
N THR A 76 7.44 17.79 3.09
CA THR A 76 6.45 18.48 3.94
C THR A 76 5.03 18.26 3.40
N LYS A 77 4.81 18.45 2.09
CA LYS A 77 3.51 18.19 1.47
C LYS A 77 3.13 16.71 1.55
N HIS A 78 4.06 15.81 1.31
CA HIS A 78 3.87 14.36 1.44
C HIS A 78 3.39 13.99 2.85
N ALA A 79 4.04 14.51 3.90
CA ALA A 79 3.62 14.27 5.28
C ALA A 79 2.21 14.80 5.59
N THR A 80 1.76 15.88 4.93
CA THR A 80 0.40 16.41 5.12
C THR A 80 -0.69 15.55 4.48
N ILE A 81 -0.37 14.85 3.38
CA ILE A 81 -1.31 13.98 2.66
C ILE A 81 -1.18 12.51 3.06
N TYR A 82 -0.15 12.15 3.82
CA TYR A 82 0.05 10.79 4.29
C TYR A 82 -1.02 10.42 5.33
N PRO A 83 -1.62 9.21 5.24
CA PRO A 83 -2.59 8.73 6.22
C PRO A 83 -2.04 8.78 7.64
N THR A 84 -2.90 9.09 8.61
CA THR A 84 -2.48 9.00 10.02
C THR A 84 -2.31 7.55 10.45
N GLU A 85 -1.53 7.32 11.51
CA GLU A 85 -1.35 5.97 12.07
C GLU A 85 -2.69 5.33 12.47
N GLU A 86 -3.61 6.12 13.01
CA GLU A 86 -4.97 5.68 13.36
C GLU A 86 -5.77 5.21 12.15
N GLU A 87 -5.67 5.92 11.02
CA GLU A 87 -6.33 5.54 9.76
C GLU A 87 -5.74 4.22 9.23
N LEU A 88 -4.41 4.08 9.23
CA LEU A 88 -3.73 2.87 8.80
C LEU A 88 -4.12 1.66 9.66
N GLN A 89 -4.15 1.83 10.99
CA GLN A 89 -4.57 0.79 11.92
C GLN A 89 -6.03 0.38 11.68
N ALA A 90 -6.93 1.35 11.46
CA ALA A 90 -8.33 1.07 11.16
C ALA A 90 -8.49 0.30 9.83
N VAL A 91 -7.76 0.68 8.79
CA VAL A 91 -7.75 -0.03 7.50
C VAL A 91 -7.23 -1.46 7.66
N GLN A 92 -6.12 -1.66 8.37
CA GLN A 92 -5.58 -3.00 8.61
C GLN A 92 -6.56 -3.86 9.43
N LYS A 93 -7.19 -3.27 10.46
CA LYS A 93 -8.17 -3.94 11.30
C LYS A 93 -9.39 -4.39 10.51
N ILE A 94 -10.03 -3.49 9.75
CA ILE A 94 -11.23 -3.82 8.97
C ILE A 94 -10.92 -4.84 7.87
N VAL A 95 -9.77 -4.73 7.21
CA VAL A 95 -9.33 -5.70 6.20
C VAL A 95 -9.11 -7.07 6.83
N SER A 96 -8.40 -7.15 7.97
CA SER A 96 -8.15 -8.39 8.69
C SER A 96 -9.44 -9.06 9.20
N ILE A 97 -10.39 -8.26 9.71
CA ILE A 97 -11.70 -8.78 10.14
C ILE A 97 -12.49 -9.30 8.94
N THR A 98 -12.53 -8.54 7.85
CA THR A 98 -13.25 -8.92 6.62
C THR A 98 -12.66 -10.18 5.99
N GLU A 99 -11.33 -10.29 5.91
CA GLU A 99 -10.63 -11.48 5.40
C GLU A 99 -10.93 -12.72 6.25
N ARG A 100 -10.88 -12.59 7.58
CA ARG A 100 -11.23 -13.69 8.49
C ARG A 100 -12.71 -14.07 8.37
N ALA A 101 -13.61 -13.11 8.25
CA ALA A 101 -15.04 -13.36 8.07
C ALA A 101 -15.33 -14.07 6.75
N LEU A 102 -14.73 -13.61 5.65
CA LEU A 102 -14.85 -14.25 4.34
C LEU A 102 -14.28 -15.68 4.34
N LYS A 103 -13.20 -15.93 5.11
CA LYS A 103 -12.68 -17.29 5.30
C LYS A 103 -13.70 -18.19 6.00
N LEU A 104 -14.33 -17.72 7.08
CA LEU A 104 -15.38 -18.49 7.77
C LEU A 104 -16.62 -18.71 6.89
N VAL A 105 -17.02 -17.72 6.09
CA VAL A 105 -18.09 -17.87 5.09
C VAL A 105 -17.72 -18.93 4.06
N SER A 106 -16.46 -18.95 3.59
CA SER A 106 -15.96 -19.97 2.68
C SER A 106 -15.98 -21.36 3.29
N ASP A 107 -15.56 -21.52 4.55
CA ASP A 107 -15.54 -22.82 5.22
C ASP A 107 -16.98 -23.33 5.44
N SER A 108 -17.89 -22.46 5.90
CA SER A 108 -19.33 -22.79 6.06
C SER A 108 -20.00 -23.16 4.74
N LEU A 109 -19.68 -22.48 3.64
CA LEU A 109 -20.20 -22.83 2.32
C LEU A 109 -19.65 -24.18 1.83
N SER A 110 -18.38 -24.49 2.10
CA SER A 110 -17.77 -25.77 1.73
C SER A 110 -18.33 -26.95 2.52
N GLU A 111 -18.65 -26.77 3.80
CA GLU A 111 -19.31 -27.80 4.63
C GLU A 111 -20.75 -28.08 4.16
N HIS A 112 -21.49 -27.05 3.75
CA HIS A 112 -22.85 -27.21 3.23
C HIS A 112 -22.91 -28.03 1.92
N GLU A 113 -21.90 -27.91 1.06
CA GLU A 113 -21.81 -28.71 -0.17
C GLU A 113 -21.43 -30.17 0.12
N LYS A 114 -20.51 -30.41 1.07
CA LYS A 114 -20.11 -31.76 1.51
C LYS A 114 -21.22 -32.52 2.24
N SER A 115 -22.04 -31.83 3.02
CA SER A 115 -23.15 -32.46 3.77
C SER A 115 -24.31 -32.92 2.88
N LYS A 116 -24.47 -32.34 1.68
CA LYS A 116 -25.41 -32.85 0.65
C LYS A 116 -24.85 -34.00 -0.18
N SER A 117 -23.53 -34.21 -0.16
CA SER A 117 -22.81 -35.23 -0.93
C SER A 117 -22.16 -36.26 0.00
N LYS A 118 -22.98 -36.98 0.79
CA LYS A 118 -22.49 -38.14 1.55
C LYS A 118 -22.41 -39.38 0.66
N GLU A 119 -21.26 -39.58 0.03
CA GLU A 119 -20.56 -40.87 -0.10
C GLU A 119 -19.23 -40.65 -0.83
N GLY A 120 -18.10 -40.98 -0.19
CA GLY A 120 -16.84 -41.20 -0.88
C GLY A 120 -15.65 -40.32 -0.47
N ASP A 121 -14.81 -40.92 0.38
CA ASP A 121 -13.35 -40.78 0.42
C ASP A 121 -12.72 -39.71 1.33
N ASP A 122 -12.22 -40.24 2.45
CA ASP A 122 -11.33 -39.63 3.43
C ASP A 122 -9.87 -39.83 2.97
N LYS A 123 -9.04 -38.79 3.12
CA LYS A 123 -7.57 -38.66 2.84
C LYS A 123 -7.14 -38.11 1.47
N LYS A 124 -6.85 -36.81 1.44
CA LYS A 124 -5.47 -36.26 1.25
C LYS A 124 -5.49 -34.73 1.22
N GLU A 125 -4.37 -34.17 1.69
CA GLU A 125 -3.94 -32.78 1.55
C GLU A 125 -4.28 -32.14 0.20
N GLY A 126 -4.59 -30.84 0.24
CA GLY A 126 -4.32 -29.90 -0.86
C GLY A 126 -5.22 -29.99 -2.09
N GLY A 127 -6.21 -29.09 -2.18
CA GLY A 127 -6.65 -28.59 -3.49
C GLY A 127 -7.89 -29.21 -4.15
N LYS A 128 -8.90 -29.68 -3.39
CA LYS A 128 -10.24 -29.89 -3.97
C LYS A 128 -10.99 -28.55 -4.03
N ASP A 129 -11.47 -28.18 -5.21
CA ASP A 129 -12.19 -26.94 -5.58
C ASP A 129 -13.05 -26.35 -4.46
N ARG A 130 -12.46 -25.49 -3.63
CA ARG A 130 -13.26 -24.64 -2.74
C ARG A 130 -13.94 -23.60 -3.62
N ALA A 131 -15.26 -23.43 -3.42
CA ALA A 131 -16.06 -22.43 -4.12
C ALA A 131 -15.43 -21.03 -4.11
N LEU A 132 -14.74 -20.70 -3.01
CA LEU A 132 -13.93 -19.49 -2.86
C LEU A 132 -12.45 -19.89 -2.75
N LYS A 133 -11.63 -19.40 -3.67
CA LYS A 133 -10.18 -19.67 -3.73
C LYS A 133 -9.40 -18.73 -2.80
N GLY A 134 -9.81 -17.47 -2.69
CA GLY A 134 -9.15 -16.52 -1.80
C GLY A 134 -9.65 -15.09 -1.92
N VAL A 135 -9.20 -14.25 -0.99
CA VAL A 135 -9.43 -12.80 -0.98
C VAL A 135 -8.14 -12.10 -1.38
N LEU A 136 -8.24 -11.14 -2.28
CA LEU A 136 -7.14 -10.35 -2.80
C LEU A 136 -7.36 -8.89 -2.46
N ARG A 137 -6.33 -8.22 -1.94
CA ARG A 137 -6.34 -6.77 -1.75
C ARG A 137 -6.03 -6.11 -3.08
N VAL A 138 -6.83 -5.13 -3.50
CA VAL A 138 -6.64 -4.42 -4.79
C VAL A 138 -6.78 -2.91 -4.63
N GLY A 139 -6.50 -2.17 -5.70
CA GLY A 139 -6.64 -0.71 -5.72
C GLY A 139 -5.53 0.01 -4.95
N VAL A 140 -5.88 1.14 -4.33
CA VAL A 140 -4.95 2.03 -3.60
C VAL A 140 -4.30 1.34 -2.40
N LEU A 141 -5.03 0.42 -1.74
CA LEU A 141 -4.52 -0.37 -0.62
C LEU A 141 -3.33 -1.25 -1.05
N ALA A 142 -3.47 -1.97 -2.16
CA ALA A 142 -2.43 -2.86 -2.65
C ALA A 142 -1.18 -2.12 -3.15
N LYS A 143 -1.38 -0.89 -3.66
CA LYS A 143 -0.30 -0.05 -4.18
C LYS A 143 0.37 0.81 -3.11
N GLY A 144 -0.14 0.82 -1.87
CA GLY A 144 0.36 1.68 -0.81
C GLY A 144 0.16 3.17 -1.11
N LEU A 145 -0.88 3.52 -1.87
CA LEU A 145 -1.19 4.89 -2.30
C LEU A 145 -2.37 5.49 -1.53
N LEU A 146 -2.63 4.99 -0.32
CA LEU A 146 -3.64 5.57 0.55
C LEU A 146 -3.20 6.97 0.96
N LEU A 147 -4.15 7.90 0.93
CA LEU A 147 -3.99 9.27 1.39
C LEU A 147 -4.82 9.51 2.65
N ARG A 148 -4.50 10.59 3.36
CA ARG A 148 -5.25 11.05 4.53
C ARG A 148 -6.72 11.28 4.17
N GLY A 149 -7.62 10.71 4.96
CA GLY A 149 -9.06 10.78 4.73
C GLY A 149 -9.61 9.76 3.74
N ASP A 150 -8.78 8.91 3.12
CA ASP A 150 -9.24 7.80 2.31
C ASP A 150 -9.93 6.76 3.19
N ARG A 151 -11.21 6.56 2.93
CA ARG A 151 -12.06 5.64 3.69
C ARG A 151 -12.46 4.41 2.89
N ASN A 152 -12.08 4.34 1.62
CA ASN A 152 -12.55 3.34 0.68
C ASN A 152 -11.47 2.29 0.46
N VAL A 153 -11.82 1.03 0.69
CA VAL A 153 -10.92 -0.11 0.53
C VAL A 153 -11.56 -1.10 -0.43
N ASN A 154 -10.77 -1.59 -1.39
CA ASN A 154 -11.25 -2.55 -2.38
C ASN A 154 -10.60 -3.92 -2.16
N LEU A 155 -11.45 -4.93 -2.03
CA LEU A 155 -11.09 -6.34 -1.96
C LEU A 155 -11.73 -7.07 -3.14
N VAL A 156 -11.04 -8.09 -3.64
CA VAL A 156 -11.54 -8.97 -4.69
C VAL A 156 -11.63 -10.37 -4.13
N LEU A 157 -12.82 -10.96 -4.19
CA LEU A 157 -13.05 -12.35 -3.82
C LEU A 157 -12.98 -13.21 -5.07
N LEU A 158 -12.00 -14.11 -5.11
CA LEU A 158 -11.77 -15.01 -6.23
C LEU A 158 -12.54 -16.31 -6.01
N CYS A 159 -13.50 -16.55 -6.88
CA CYS A 159 -14.35 -17.75 -6.89
C CYS A 159 -13.75 -18.80 -7.84
N SER A 160 -13.94 -20.08 -7.54
CA SER A 160 -13.60 -21.16 -8.48
C SER A 160 -14.55 -21.13 -9.68
N GLU A 161 -15.84 -21.04 -9.42
CA GLU A 161 -16.92 -20.96 -10.41
C GLU A 161 -17.35 -19.52 -10.69
N LYS A 162 -18.19 -19.33 -11.72
CA LYS A 162 -18.76 -18.03 -12.08
C LYS A 162 -19.59 -17.50 -10.90
N PRO A 163 -19.30 -16.29 -10.36
CA PRO A 163 -20.09 -15.71 -9.28
C PRO A 163 -21.54 -15.58 -9.72
N SER A 164 -22.41 -16.33 -9.05
CA SER A 164 -23.85 -16.33 -9.31
C SER A 164 -24.56 -15.40 -8.32
N LYS A 165 -25.75 -14.92 -8.71
CA LYS A 165 -26.60 -14.09 -7.82
C LYS A 165 -26.90 -14.82 -6.51
N THR A 166 -27.07 -16.14 -6.57
CA THR A 166 -27.34 -16.98 -5.39
C THR A 166 -26.13 -17.07 -4.46
N LEU A 167 -24.91 -17.16 -5.00
CA LEU A 167 -23.68 -17.14 -4.21
C LEU A 167 -23.52 -15.80 -3.48
N LEU A 168 -23.76 -14.69 -4.18
CA LEU A 168 -23.67 -13.35 -3.60
C LEU A 168 -24.69 -13.16 -2.46
N SER A 169 -25.93 -13.60 -2.64
CA SER A 169 -26.94 -13.59 -1.58
C SER A 169 -26.55 -14.46 -0.38
N ARG A 170 -26.03 -15.67 -0.61
CA ARG A 170 -25.54 -16.53 0.50
C ARG A 170 -24.39 -15.90 1.27
N ILE A 171 -23.45 -15.27 0.58
CA ILE A 171 -22.34 -14.58 1.23
C ILE A 171 -22.88 -13.40 2.03
N ALA A 172 -23.78 -12.60 1.45
CA ALA A 172 -24.41 -11.47 2.13
C ALA A 172 -25.15 -11.86 3.42
N GLU A 173 -25.83 -13.01 3.45
CA GLU A 173 -26.55 -13.49 4.63
C GLU A 173 -25.63 -14.08 5.71
N ASN A 174 -24.52 -14.70 5.30
CA ASN A 174 -23.58 -15.34 6.22
C ASN A 174 -22.50 -14.39 6.73
N LEU A 175 -22.11 -13.39 5.95
CA LEU A 175 -21.10 -12.41 6.30
C LEU A 175 -21.39 -11.71 7.65
N PRO A 176 -22.59 -11.18 7.93
CA PRO A 176 -22.88 -10.56 9.23
C PRO A 176 -22.83 -11.56 10.40
N LYS A 177 -23.23 -12.82 10.19
CA LYS A 177 -23.15 -13.87 11.23
C LYS A 177 -21.70 -14.16 11.61
N GLN A 178 -20.82 -14.28 10.61
CA GLN A 178 -19.40 -14.54 10.84
C GLN A 178 -18.65 -13.32 11.37
N LEU A 179 -19.04 -12.12 10.95
CA LEU A 179 -18.49 -10.87 11.49
C LEU A 179 -18.77 -10.76 13.00
N ALA A 180 -19.98 -11.09 13.45
CA ALA A 180 -20.35 -11.06 14.86
C ALA A 180 -19.53 -12.03 15.74
N VAL A 181 -19.01 -13.13 15.17
CA VAL A 181 -18.14 -14.07 15.88
C VAL A 181 -16.72 -13.51 16.05
N ILE A 182 -16.23 -12.76 15.06
CA ILE A 182 -14.85 -12.23 15.06
C ILE A 182 -14.78 -10.91 15.84
N SER A 183 -15.82 -10.07 15.70
CA SER A 183 -15.86 -8.73 16.26
C SER A 183 -17.30 -8.37 16.67
N PRO A 184 -17.52 -7.85 17.89
CA PRO A 184 -18.83 -7.33 18.30
C PRO A 184 -19.19 -5.98 17.65
N GLU A 185 -18.40 -5.50 16.69
CA GLU A 185 -18.61 -4.21 16.04
C GLU A 185 -19.82 -4.20 15.10
N LYS A 186 -20.44 -3.02 14.97
CA LYS A 186 -21.58 -2.80 14.08
C LYS A 186 -21.09 -2.51 12.66
N TYR A 187 -21.41 -3.41 11.73
CA TYR A 187 -21.17 -3.24 10.29
C TYR A 187 -22.50 -3.21 9.54
N ASP A 188 -22.64 -2.25 8.63
CA ASP A 188 -23.76 -2.17 7.69
C ASP A 188 -23.34 -2.81 6.36
N ILE A 189 -24.13 -3.75 5.85
CA ILE A 189 -23.78 -4.55 4.67
C ILE A 189 -24.81 -4.25 3.58
N LYS A 190 -24.34 -3.70 2.47
CA LYS A 190 -25.13 -3.40 1.27
C LYS A 190 -24.71 -4.33 0.14
N CYS A 191 -25.68 -4.95 -0.51
CA CYS A 191 -25.42 -5.92 -1.58
C CYS A 191 -25.75 -5.29 -2.94
N ALA A 192 -24.73 -5.08 -3.76
CA ALA A 192 -24.87 -4.54 -5.10
C ALA A 192 -24.80 -5.69 -6.13
N VAL A 193 -25.95 -6.30 -6.41
CA VAL A 193 -26.05 -7.44 -7.35
C VAL A 193 -25.64 -7.04 -8.77
N SER A 194 -25.85 -5.79 -9.17
CA SER A 194 -25.49 -5.27 -10.50
C SER A 194 -23.99 -5.25 -10.75
N GLU A 195 -23.19 -5.00 -9.71
CA GLU A 195 -21.73 -4.91 -9.80
C GLU A 195 -21.03 -6.18 -9.28
N ALA A 196 -21.82 -7.21 -8.94
CA ALA A 196 -21.35 -8.41 -8.24
C ALA A 196 -20.48 -8.05 -7.01
N ALA A 197 -20.89 -7.03 -6.26
CA ALA A 197 -20.12 -6.47 -5.15
C ALA A 197 -20.92 -6.41 -3.85
N ILE A 198 -20.21 -6.54 -2.74
CA ILE A 198 -20.73 -6.40 -1.38
C ILE A 198 -20.00 -5.23 -0.74
N ILE A 199 -20.75 -4.22 -0.30
CA ILE A 199 -20.23 -3.01 0.31
C ILE A 199 -20.46 -3.11 1.81
N LEU A 200 -19.39 -3.12 2.58
CA LEU A 200 -19.39 -3.17 4.04
C LEU A 200 -19.00 -1.79 4.57
N ASN A 201 -19.87 -1.16 5.35
CA ASN A 201 -19.62 0.12 6.00
C ASN A 201 -19.43 -0.10 7.50
N SER A 202 -18.30 0.34 8.03
CA SER A 202 -18.08 0.40 9.48
C SER A 202 -18.85 1.57 10.08
N CYS A 203 -19.66 1.27 11.10
CA CYS A 203 -20.36 2.28 11.89
C CYS A 203 -19.51 2.79 13.08
N VAL A 204 -18.31 2.25 13.26
CA VAL A 204 -17.34 2.65 14.29
C VAL A 204 -16.39 3.67 13.70
N GLU A 205 -16.06 4.74 14.44
CA GLU A 205 -15.07 5.71 14.00
C GLU A 205 -13.64 5.14 14.10
N PRO A 206 -12.81 5.29 13.04
CA PRO A 206 -13.09 5.99 11.78
C PRO A 206 -13.98 5.17 10.81
N LYS A 207 -14.95 5.87 10.17
CA LYS A 207 -15.88 5.26 9.20
C LYS A 207 -15.12 4.77 7.97
N MET A 208 -14.90 3.46 7.90
CA MET A 208 -14.27 2.80 6.75
C MET A 208 -15.32 2.06 5.92
N GLN A 209 -15.15 2.07 4.61
CA GLN A 209 -15.96 1.33 3.65
C GLN A 209 -15.08 0.31 2.91
N VAL A 210 -15.52 -0.94 2.91
CA VAL A 210 -14.87 -2.03 2.18
C VAL A 210 -15.79 -2.51 1.08
N THR A 211 -15.35 -2.40 -0.16
CA THR A 211 -16.04 -2.94 -1.34
C THR A 211 -15.40 -4.26 -1.72
N ILE A 212 -16.17 -5.35 -1.63
CA ILE A 212 -15.75 -6.70 -1.96
C ILE A 212 -16.37 -7.06 -3.31
N THR A 213 -15.57 -7.11 -4.37
CA THR A 213 -16.02 -7.49 -5.71
C THR A 213 -15.75 -8.97 -5.96
N LEU A 214 -16.77 -9.70 -6.40
CA LEU A 214 -16.64 -11.11 -6.74
C LEU A 214 -16.18 -11.27 -8.18
N THR A 215 -15.16 -12.10 -8.40
CA THR A 215 -14.69 -12.43 -9.75
C THR A 215 -14.28 -13.90 -9.84
N SER A 216 -14.20 -14.42 -11.05
CA SER A 216 -13.71 -15.77 -11.33
C SER A 216 -12.77 -15.73 -12.54
N PRO A 217 -11.66 -16.50 -12.53
CA PRO A 217 -10.78 -16.61 -13.69
C PRO A 217 -11.51 -17.13 -14.93
N ILE A 218 -12.59 -17.90 -14.76
CA ILE A 218 -13.40 -18.44 -15.87
C ILE A 218 -14.03 -17.30 -16.70
N ILE A 219 -14.46 -16.20 -16.06
CA ILE A 219 -15.01 -15.04 -16.75
C ILE A 219 -13.95 -14.43 -17.70
N ARG A 220 -12.68 -14.44 -17.30
CA ARG A 220 -11.60 -13.92 -18.13
C ARG A 220 -11.32 -14.82 -19.34
N GLU A 221 -11.47 -16.13 -19.19
CA GLU A 221 -11.24 -17.08 -20.27
C GLU A 221 -12.36 -17.09 -21.32
N GLU A 222 -13.62 -16.88 -20.90
CA GLU A 222 -14.78 -16.77 -21.79
C GLU A 222 -14.65 -15.54 -22.71
N ASN A 223 -14.33 -14.37 -22.14
CA ASN A 223 -14.13 -13.12 -22.88
C ASN A 223 -12.96 -13.14 -23.87
N MET A 224 -12.01 -14.07 -23.73
CA MET A 224 -10.83 -14.16 -24.60
C MET A 224 -11.01 -15.15 -25.75
N ARG A 225 -12.07 -15.97 -25.75
CA ARG A 225 -12.44 -16.86 -26.86
C ARG A 225 -13.38 -16.20 -27.87
N GLU A 226 -14.03 -15.10 -27.52
CA GLU A 226 -14.93 -14.33 -28.40
C GLU A 226 -14.24 -13.14 -29.08
N GLY A 227 -12.90 -13.05 -29.05
CA GLY A 227 -12.11 -11.99 -29.66
C GLY A 227 -11.35 -12.44 -30.91
#